data_AF-A0A2A4UAQ6-F1
#
_entry.id   AF-A0A2A4UAQ6-F1
#
_cell.length_a   1.000
_cell.length_b   1.000
_cell.length_c   1.000
_cell.angle_alpha   90.00
_cell.angle_beta   90.00
_cell.angle_gamma   90.00
#
_symmetry.space_group_name_H-M   'P 1'
#
loop_
_entity.id
_entity.type
_entity.pdbx_description
1 polymer ?
#
loop_
_entity_poly.entity_id
_entity_poly.type
_entity_poly.pdbx_seq_one_letter_code
_entity_poly.pdbx_strand_id
1 'polypeptide(L)'
;MEREREQSRRDREEAKKETERSKRGDPYEVLGVNRNATKEEIKKAYRKLISQYHPDKAHQTTPEIQKLAEERVKDINWAFEQLGV
;
A
#
# COMPACT_ATOMS: atom_id res chain seq x y z
N MET A 1 -6.32 -29.98 -22.32
CA MET A 1 -6.22 -29.04 -23.46
C MET A 1 -6.86 -27.67 -23.20
N GLU A 2 -8.06 -27.56 -22.63
CA GLU A 2 -8.67 -26.22 -22.35
C GLU A 2 -8.14 -25.58 -21.06
N ARG A 3 -7.87 -26.39 -20.02
CA ARG A 3 -7.35 -25.94 -18.72
C ARG A 3 -5.93 -25.36 -18.79
N GLU A 4 -5.09 -25.84 -19.71
CA GLU A 4 -3.71 -25.35 -19.90
C GLU A 4 -3.66 -23.95 -20.53
N ARG A 5 -4.66 -23.59 -21.35
CA ARG A 5 -4.76 -22.26 -21.98
C ARG A 5 -5.26 -21.19 -21.01
N GLU A 6 -6.08 -21.57 -20.03
CA GLU A 6 -6.50 -20.67 -18.95
C GLU A 6 -5.36 -20.34 -17.99
N GLN A 7 -4.52 -21.32 -17.68
CA GLN A 7 -3.41 -21.16 -16.74
C GLN A 7 -2.40 -20.12 -17.27
N SER A 8 -2.03 -20.26 -18.55
CA SER A 8 -1.10 -19.35 -19.23
C SER A 8 -1.60 -17.89 -19.38
N ARG A 9 -2.92 -17.65 -19.30
CA ARG A 9 -3.47 -16.28 -19.27
C ARG A 9 -3.37 -15.63 -17.90
N ARG A 10 -3.57 -16.40 -16.82
CA ARG A 10 -3.46 -15.90 -15.44
C ARG A 10 -2.01 -15.55 -15.10
N ASP A 11 -1.06 -16.41 -15.49
CA ASP A 11 0.36 -16.21 -15.22
C ASP A 11 0.90 -14.92 -15.89
N ARG A 12 0.41 -14.60 -17.09
CA ARG A 12 0.81 -13.40 -17.85
C ARG A 12 0.19 -12.11 -17.30
N GLU A 13 -0.95 -12.22 -16.62
CA GLU A 13 -1.65 -11.11 -15.97
C GLU A 13 -1.09 -10.83 -14.57
N GLU A 14 -0.67 -11.87 -13.84
CA GLU A 14 0.13 -11.77 -12.62
C GLU A 14 1.49 -11.10 -12.87
N ALA A 15 2.22 -11.55 -13.91
CA ALA A 15 3.52 -10.97 -14.25
C ALA A 15 3.43 -9.47 -14.62
N LYS A 16 2.34 -9.04 -15.27
CA LYS A 16 2.08 -7.61 -15.53
C LYS A 16 1.76 -6.83 -14.25
N LYS A 17 1.00 -7.42 -13.32
CA LYS A 17 0.71 -6.81 -12.00
C LYS A 17 1.96 -6.63 -11.15
N GLU A 18 2.88 -7.57 -11.21
CA GLU A 18 4.14 -7.55 -10.43
C GLU A 18 5.14 -6.52 -10.97
N THR A 19 5.19 -6.37 -12.30
CA THR A 19 6.02 -5.35 -12.95
C THR A 19 5.52 -3.93 -12.66
N GLU A 20 4.19 -3.72 -12.58
CA GLU A 20 3.60 -2.42 -12.25
C GLU A 20 3.68 -2.08 -10.75
N ARG A 21 3.63 -3.07 -9.84
CA ARG A 21 3.94 -2.89 -8.42
C ARG A 21 5.34 -2.31 -8.20
N SER A 22 6.30 -2.77 -9.00
CA SER A 22 7.70 -2.34 -8.92
C SER A 22 7.91 -0.86 -9.28
N LYS A 23 6.95 -0.22 -9.97
CA LYS A 23 7.03 1.22 -10.33
C LYS A 23 6.56 2.18 -9.23
N ARG A 24 5.75 1.73 -8.27
CA ARG A 24 5.21 2.56 -7.17
C ARG A 24 6.03 2.50 -5.88
N GLY A 25 7.12 1.74 -5.89
CA GLY A 25 7.96 1.51 -4.71
C GLY A 25 7.48 0.34 -3.85
N ASP A 26 8.35 -0.15 -2.98
CA ASP A 26 8.04 -1.27 -2.10
C ASP A 26 6.95 -0.88 -1.08
N PRO A 27 5.83 -1.63 -0.98
CA PRO A 27 4.74 -1.31 -0.05
C PRO A 27 5.19 -1.35 1.42
N TYR A 28 6.19 -2.17 1.72
CA TYR A 28 6.82 -2.22 3.04
C TYR A 28 7.53 -0.91 3.38
N GLU A 29 8.21 -0.28 2.42
CA GLU A 29 8.88 1.02 2.63
C GLU A 29 7.86 2.15 2.79
N VAL A 30 6.77 2.12 2.01
CA VAL A 30 5.66 3.09 2.13
C VAL A 30 5.03 3.05 3.53
N LEU A 31 4.85 1.85 4.07
CA LEU A 31 4.33 1.64 5.42
C LEU A 31 5.39 1.78 6.52
N GLY A 32 6.67 1.95 6.16
CA GLY A 32 7.78 2.02 7.11
C GLY A 32 7.95 0.74 7.94
N VAL A 33 7.61 -0.41 7.37
CA VAL A 33 7.74 -1.73 8.02
C VAL A 33 8.85 -2.55 7.35
N ASN A 34 9.33 -3.57 8.06
CA ASN A 34 10.29 -4.50 7.49
C ASN A 34 9.60 -5.35 6.39
N ARG A 35 10.35 -5.79 5.37
CA ARG A 35 9.88 -6.76 4.36
C ARG A 35 9.43 -8.08 4.98
N ASN A 36 9.98 -8.43 6.14
CA ASN A 36 9.59 -9.60 6.93
C ASN A 36 8.47 -9.30 7.96
N ALA A 37 7.85 -8.12 7.91
CA ALA A 37 6.79 -7.76 8.83
C ALA A 37 5.59 -8.70 8.69
N THR A 38 5.06 -9.10 9.83
CA THR A 38 3.84 -9.89 9.91
C THR A 38 2.60 -9.06 9.56
N LYS A 39 1.52 -9.76 9.22
CA LYS A 39 0.20 -9.15 8.99
C LYS A 39 -0.24 -8.23 10.12
N GLU A 40 0.04 -8.61 11.37
CA GLU A 40 -0.29 -7.82 12.55
C GLU A 40 0.55 -6.53 12.63
N GLU A 41 1.83 -6.61 12.32
CA GLU A 41 2.74 -5.45 12.28
C GLU A 41 2.32 -4.46 11.19
N ILE A 42 1.95 -4.95 10.00
CA ILE A 42 1.44 -4.13 8.91
C ILE A 42 0.14 -3.41 9.33
N LYS A 43 -0.82 -4.12 9.92
CA LYS A 43 -2.06 -3.52 10.45
C LYS A 43 -1.79 -2.50 11.56
N LYS A 44 -0.81 -2.75 12.42
CA LYS A 44 -0.41 -1.83 13.49
C LYS A 44 0.25 -0.56 12.93
N ALA A 45 1.16 -0.69 11.98
CA ALA A 45 1.80 0.42 11.29
C ALA A 45 0.79 1.27 10.53
N TYR A 46 -0.10 0.63 9.76
CA TYR A 46 -1.20 1.29 9.05
C TYR A 46 -2.03 2.17 9.98
N ARG A 47 -2.57 1.61 11.06
CA ARG A 47 -3.40 2.36 12.03
C ARG A 47 -2.62 3.52 12.67
N LYS A 48 -1.33 3.31 12.97
CA LYS A 48 -0.46 4.36 13.54
C LYS A 48 -0.22 5.49 12.54
N LEU A 49 -0.01 5.19 11.26
CA LEU A 49 0.20 6.19 10.22
C LEU A 49 -1.08 6.97 9.92
N ILE A 50 -2.22 6.28 9.77
CA ILE A 50 -3.53 6.94 9.60
C ILE A 50 -3.84 7.87 10.77
N SER A 51 -3.56 7.46 12.01
CA SER A 51 -3.75 8.32 13.19
C SER A 51 -2.78 9.52 13.24
N GLN A 52 -1.57 9.38 12.70
CA GLN A 52 -0.60 10.48 12.60
C GLN A 52 -0.97 11.50 11.53
N TYR A 53 -1.43 11.02 10.37
CA TYR A 53 -1.86 11.84 9.24
C TYR A 53 -3.37 12.14 9.27
N HIS A 54 -4.06 11.85 10.38
CA HIS A 54 -5.50 12.05 10.46
C HIS A 54 -5.84 13.54 10.36
N PRO A 55 -6.82 13.93 9.52
CA PRO A 55 -7.19 15.32 9.34
C PRO A 55 -7.60 15.98 10.66
N ASP A 56 -8.17 15.24 11.62
CA ASP A 56 -8.52 15.75 12.96
C ASP A 56 -7.34 16.41 13.71
N LYS A 57 -6.12 15.86 13.59
CA LYS A 57 -4.91 16.53 14.11
C LYS A 57 -4.40 17.64 13.18
N ALA A 58 -4.62 17.49 11.88
CA ALA A 58 -4.21 18.46 10.86
C ALA A 58 -5.18 19.66 10.69
N HIS A 59 -6.35 19.65 11.33
CA HIS A 59 -7.25 20.82 11.40
C HIS A 59 -6.59 22.01 12.09
N GLN A 60 -5.55 21.78 12.91
CA GLN A 60 -4.72 22.81 13.52
C GLN A 60 -3.50 23.21 12.65
N THR A 61 -3.36 22.65 11.45
CA THR A 61 -2.18 22.86 10.59
C THR A 61 -2.56 23.48 9.23
N THR A 62 -1.57 24.07 8.56
CA THR A 62 -1.70 24.69 7.24
C THR A 62 -2.27 23.73 6.18
N PRO A 63 -2.98 24.26 5.16
CA PRO A 63 -3.58 23.45 4.09
C PRO A 63 -2.54 22.65 3.27
N GLU A 64 -1.28 23.06 3.25
CA GLU A 64 -0.19 22.31 2.63
C GLU A 64 0.08 20.98 3.36
N ILE A 65 0.03 20.99 4.69
CA ILE A 65 0.22 19.78 5.49
C ILE A 65 -0.98 18.85 5.34
N GLN A 66 -2.19 19.38 5.20
CA GLN A 66 -3.38 18.57 4.94
C GLN A 66 -3.27 17.82 3.60
N LYS A 67 -2.83 18.51 2.54
CA LYS A 67 -2.58 17.87 1.24
C LYS A 67 -1.51 16.78 1.34
N LEU A 68 -0.39 17.08 1.99
CA LEU A 68 0.69 16.11 2.17
C LEU A 68 0.22 14.89 2.97
N ALA A 69 -0.57 15.10 4.03
CA ALA A 69 -1.15 14.03 4.83
C ALA A 69 -2.11 13.17 3.99
N GLU A 70 -2.95 13.78 3.16
CA GLU A 70 -3.87 13.07 2.27
C GLU A 70 -3.12 12.22 1.23
N GLU A 71 -2.06 12.75 0.63
CA GLU A 71 -1.19 12.00 -0.29
C GLU A 71 -0.53 10.82 0.41
N ARG A 72 0.04 11.04 1.60
CA ARG A 72 0.62 9.95 2.40
C ARG A 72 -0.39 8.87 2.74
N VAL A 73 -1.60 9.25 3.14
CA VAL A 73 -2.69 8.31 3.44
C VAL A 73 -3.06 7.48 2.21
N LYS A 74 -3.08 8.08 1.01
CA LYS A 74 -3.32 7.35 -0.25
C LYS A 74 -2.23 6.30 -0.50
N ASP A 75 -0.96 6.65 -0.32
CA ASP A 75 0.16 5.71 -0.49
C ASP A 75 0.08 4.56 0.53
N ILE A 76 -0.21 4.89 1.79
CA ILE A 76 -0.40 3.94 2.90
C ILE A 76 -1.53 2.95 2.59
N ASN A 77 -2.67 3.44 2.12
CA ASN A 77 -3.80 2.59 1.71
C ASN A 77 -3.41 1.67 0.56
N TRP A 78 -2.79 2.22 -0.49
CA TRP A 78 -2.33 1.44 -1.64
C TRP A 78 -1.38 0.31 -1.20
N ALA A 79 -0.41 0.62 -0.34
CA ALA A 79 0.55 -0.35 0.16
C ALA A 79 -0.11 -1.45 1.00
N PHE A 80 -1.05 -1.06 1.87
CA PHE A 80 -1.83 -2.00 2.68
C PHE A 80 -2.65 -2.96 1.81
N GLU A 81 -3.31 -2.44 0.76
CA GLU A 81 -4.02 -3.25 -0.23
C GLU A 81 -3.08 -4.19 -1.00
N GLN A 82 -1.87 -3.74 -1.36
CA GLN A 82 -0.90 -4.60 -2.04
C GLN A 82 -0.46 -5.78 -1.18
N LEU A 83 -0.35 -5.59 0.13
CA LEU A 83 0.07 -6.64 1.07
C LEU A 83 -1.04 -7.65 1.38
N GLY A 84 -2.30 -7.37 1.01
CA GLY A 84 -3.41 -8.34 1.09
C GLY A 84 -3.66 -8.88 2.50
N VAL A 85 -3.62 -7.98 3.50
CA VAL A 85 -3.59 -8.30 4.93
C VAL A 85 -4.97 -8.33 5.59
#